data_AF-A0A9E0DDX1-F1
#
_entry.id   AF-A0A9E0DDX1-F1
#
_cell.length_a   1.000
_cell.length_b   1.000
_cell.length_c   1.000
_cell.angle_alpha   90.00
_cell.angle_beta   90.00
_cell.angle_gamma   90.00
#
_symmetry.space_group_name_H-M   'P 1'
#
loop_
_entity.id
_entity.type
_entity.pdbx_description
1 polymer ?
#
loop_
_entity_poly.entity_id
_entity_poly.type
_entity_poly.pdbx_seq_one_letter_code
_entity_poly.pdbx_strand_id
1 'polypeptide(L)'
;MIERWVVNASPLIVLSKVGHQHLLTELADEVVVPQAVVDEINAGPADDPARNYLAGAPLPVLVTVSDPLVQAWDLGAGETAVLSYALNHSGWRAVIDDGAARRCAQALDVQLIGTLGVILGARKADLIPSAASVLKALREHGLRLNDAVIRPALWRTVGERWD
;
A
#
# COMPACT_ATOMS: atom_id res chain seq x y z
N MET A 1 5.02 9.26 -17.31
CA MET A 1 3.59 8.93 -17.16
C MET A 1 3.18 9.37 -15.77
N ILE A 2 1.93 9.79 -15.59
CA ILE A 2 1.39 10.16 -14.28
C ILE A 2 1.18 8.88 -13.47
N GLU A 3 1.70 8.82 -12.25
CA GLU A 3 1.52 7.71 -11.31
C GLU A 3 0.38 8.04 -10.34
N ARG A 4 -0.66 7.20 -10.30
CA ARG A 4 -1.85 7.41 -9.48
C ARG A 4 -2.17 6.18 -8.65
N TRP A 5 -2.29 6.34 -7.33
CA TRP A 5 -2.40 5.22 -6.41
C TRP A 5 -3.69 5.26 -5.60
N VAL A 6 -4.35 4.11 -5.49
CA VAL A 6 -5.44 3.89 -4.53
C VAL A 6 -4.94 2.95 -3.43
N VAL A 7 -5.00 3.39 -2.18
CA VAL A 7 -4.25 2.78 -1.07
C VAL A 7 -5.16 2.07 -0.08
N ASN A 8 -4.80 0.84 0.30
CA ASN A 8 -5.49 0.07 1.34
C ASN A 8 -5.02 0.45 2.76
N ALA A 9 -5.68 -0.09 3.78
CA ALA A 9 -5.36 0.20 5.18
C ALA A 9 -3.95 -0.31 5.55
N SER A 10 -3.62 -1.56 5.21
CA SER A 10 -2.38 -2.19 5.70
C SER A 10 -1.10 -1.43 5.34
N PRO A 11 -0.87 -0.96 4.09
CA PRO A 11 0.32 -0.19 3.76
C PRO A 11 0.37 1.14 4.50
N LEU A 12 -0.77 1.83 4.62
CA LEU A 12 -0.85 3.12 5.29
C LEU A 12 -0.58 3.00 6.79
N ILE A 13 -1.08 1.93 7.43
CA ILE A 13 -0.83 1.62 8.84
C ILE A 13 0.66 1.37 9.11
N VAL A 14 1.28 0.45 8.37
CA VAL A 14 2.69 0.08 8.63
C VAL A 14 3.64 1.22 8.31
N LEU A 15 3.41 1.97 7.22
CA LEU A 15 4.22 3.13 6.87
C LEU A 15 4.08 4.25 7.91
N SER A 16 2.86 4.51 8.39
CA SER A 16 2.62 5.53 9.42
C SER A 16 3.31 5.18 10.74
N LYS A 17 3.35 3.89 11.11
CA LYS A 17 4.03 3.42 12.32
C LYS A 17 5.54 3.66 12.32
N VAL A 18 6.16 3.71 11.15
CA VAL A 18 7.59 4.01 11.00
C VAL A 18 7.88 5.42 10.49
N GLY A 19 6.86 6.28 10.38
CA GLY A 19 7.00 7.67 9.93
C GLY A 19 7.29 7.85 8.43
N HIS A 20 7.01 6.83 7.60
CA HIS A 20 7.31 6.82 6.16
C HIS A 20 6.07 6.90 5.25
N GLN A 21 4.91 7.30 5.78
CA GLN A 21 3.67 7.45 5.01
C GLN A 21 3.74 8.53 3.91
N HIS A 22 4.60 9.55 4.08
CA HIS A 22 4.85 10.59 3.07
C HIS A 22 5.37 10.02 1.73
N LEU A 23 6.02 8.85 1.76
CA LEU A 23 6.53 8.19 0.56
C LEU A 23 5.43 7.88 -0.47
N LEU A 24 4.18 7.70 -0.03
CA LEU A 24 3.05 7.48 -0.94
C LEU A 24 2.86 8.70 -1.85
N THR A 25 2.85 9.90 -1.28
CA THR A 25 2.64 11.17 -1.99
C THR A 25 3.89 11.71 -2.68
N GLU A 26 5.08 11.21 -2.33
CA GLU A 26 6.31 11.56 -3.03
C GLU A 26 6.59 10.65 -4.25
N LEU A 27 6.06 9.42 -4.24
CA LEU A 27 6.23 8.46 -5.35
C LEU A 27 5.09 8.47 -6.36
N ALA A 28 3.92 8.98 -5.98
CA ALA A 28 2.75 9.10 -6.86
C ALA A 28 2.33 10.56 -6.98
N ASP A 29 1.92 10.95 -8.18
CA ASP A 29 1.38 12.28 -8.45
C ASP A 29 -0.01 12.48 -7.81
N GLU A 30 -0.78 11.39 -7.70
CA GLU A 30 -2.09 11.38 -7.05
C GLU A 30 -2.24 10.15 -6.14
N VAL A 31 -2.72 10.36 -4.92
CA VAL A 31 -2.99 9.28 -3.95
C VAL A 31 -4.39 9.47 -3.41
N VAL A 32 -5.18 8.39 -3.41
CA VAL A 32 -6.55 8.39 -2.88
C VAL A 32 -6.78 7.18 -1.98
N VAL A 33 -7.78 7.30 -1.10
CA VAL A 33 -8.15 6.25 -0.15
C VAL A 33 -9.67 6.03 -0.19
N PRO A 34 -10.17 4.80 -0.34
CA PRO A 34 -11.60 4.53 -0.24
C PRO A 34 -12.14 4.73 1.18
N GLN A 35 -13.42 5.11 1.31
CA GLN A 35 -14.06 5.28 2.62
C GLN A 35 -13.96 4.03 3.50
N ALA A 36 -14.11 2.83 2.94
CA ALA A 36 -13.97 1.57 3.66
C ALA A 36 -12.60 1.40 4.34
N VAL A 37 -11.54 1.95 3.72
CA VAL A 37 -10.18 1.94 4.28
C VAL A 37 -10.05 2.93 5.43
N VAL A 38 -10.66 4.11 5.29
CA VAL A 38 -10.73 5.11 6.37
C VAL A 38 -11.47 4.55 7.58
N ASP A 39 -12.58 3.85 7.35
CA ASP A 39 -13.38 3.23 8.40
C ASP A 39 -12.60 2.13 9.14
N GLU A 40 -11.85 1.30 8.40
CA GLU A 40 -10.97 0.27 8.98
C GLU A 40 -9.88 0.89 9.87
N ILE A 41 -9.21 1.94 9.40
CA ILE A 41 -8.17 2.64 10.18
C ILE A 41 -8.78 3.28 11.43
N ASN A 42 -9.96 3.89 11.32
CA ASN A 42 -10.64 4.53 12.45
C ASN A 42 -11.19 3.54 13.49
N ALA A 43 -11.48 2.30 13.07
CA ALA A 43 -11.86 1.21 13.98
C ALA A 43 -10.66 0.65 14.76
N GLY A 44 -9.43 0.97 14.35
CA GLY A 44 -8.21 0.65 15.07
C GLY A 44 -8.00 1.48 16.35
N PRO A 45 -6.84 1.30 17.02
CA PRO A 45 -6.48 2.06 18.22
C PRO A 45 -6.55 3.58 18.01
N ALA A 46 -6.97 4.32 19.04
CA ALA A 46 -7.10 5.77 18.95
C ALA A 46 -5.76 6.49 18.76
N ASP A 47 -4.67 5.87 19.19
CA ASP A 47 -3.30 6.34 19.06
C ASP A 47 -2.57 5.81 17.81
N ASP A 48 -3.26 5.11 16.90
CA ASP A 48 -2.64 4.64 15.67
C ASP A 48 -2.13 5.83 14.82
N PRO A 49 -0.83 5.88 14.47
CA PRO A 49 -0.27 6.95 13.66
C PRO A 49 -0.98 7.17 12.31
N ALA A 50 -1.56 6.13 11.70
CA ALA A 50 -2.30 6.27 10.45
C ALA A 50 -3.61 7.05 10.62
N ARG A 51 -4.26 6.92 11.79
CA ARG A 51 -5.45 7.71 12.13
C ARG A 51 -5.10 9.20 12.27
N ASN A 52 -3.99 9.50 12.93
CA ASN A 52 -3.49 10.88 13.06
C ASN A 52 -3.11 11.47 11.70
N TYR A 53 -2.50 10.66 10.82
CA TYR A 53 -2.16 11.09 9.47
C TYR A 53 -3.41 11.46 8.65
N LEU A 54 -4.43 10.60 8.64
CA LEU A 54 -5.69 10.88 7.95
C LEU A 54 -6.42 12.12 8.50
N ALA A 55 -6.29 12.40 9.81
CA ALA A 55 -6.88 13.58 10.43
C ALA A 55 -6.10 14.89 10.14
N GLY A 56 -4.76 14.82 10.05
CA GLY A 56 -3.89 16.00 9.93
C GLY A 56 -3.57 16.43 8.50
N ALA A 57 -3.55 15.50 7.54
CA ALA A 57 -3.31 15.77 6.13
C ALA A 57 -4.13 14.76 5.29
N PRO A 58 -5.43 15.03 5.06
CA PRO A 58 -6.32 14.04 4.48
C PRO A 58 -5.91 13.77 3.03
N LEU A 59 -5.50 12.53 2.76
CA LEU A 59 -5.55 11.99 1.41
C LEU A 59 -7.01 12.11 0.92
N PRO A 60 -7.25 12.48 -0.34
CA PRO A 60 -8.60 12.52 -0.89
C PRO A 60 -9.32 11.18 -0.66
N VAL A 61 -10.47 11.27 0.01
CA VAL A 61 -11.33 10.12 0.31
C VAL A 61 -12.36 9.99 -0.78
N LEU A 62 -12.53 8.77 -1.29
CA LEU A 62 -13.54 8.50 -2.31
C LEU A 62 -14.53 7.43 -1.86
N VAL A 63 -15.74 7.51 -2.42
CA VAL A 63 -16.75 6.47 -2.28
C VAL A 63 -16.59 5.52 -3.46
N THR A 64 -16.28 4.26 -3.16
CA THR A 64 -16.17 3.22 -4.19
C THR A 64 -17.45 2.41 -4.29
N VAL A 65 -17.89 2.12 -5.51
CA VAL A 65 -18.85 1.05 -5.79
C VAL A 65 -18.08 -0.23 -5.99
N SER A 66 -18.44 -1.28 -5.25
CA SER A 66 -17.80 -2.59 -5.40
C SER A 66 -18.08 -3.19 -6.76
N ASP A 67 -17.04 -3.70 -7.42
CA ASP A 67 -17.15 -4.38 -8.70
C ASP A 67 -17.54 -5.85 -8.48
N PRO A 68 -18.55 -6.38 -9.19
CA PRO A 68 -18.96 -7.78 -9.04
C PRO A 68 -17.84 -8.80 -9.27
N LEU A 69 -16.89 -8.51 -10.18
CA LEU A 69 -15.76 -9.38 -10.45
C LEU A 69 -14.80 -9.44 -9.25
N VAL A 70 -14.63 -8.33 -8.54
CA VAL A 70 -13.80 -8.28 -7.33
C VAL A 70 -14.54 -8.89 -6.14
N GLN A 71 -15.85 -8.62 -6.00
CA GLN A 71 -16.67 -9.20 -4.93
C GLN A 71 -16.69 -10.74 -4.96
N ALA A 72 -16.61 -11.34 -6.14
CA ALA A 72 -16.54 -12.80 -6.30
C ALA A 72 -15.31 -13.45 -5.62
N TRP A 73 -14.31 -12.66 -5.22
CA TRP A 73 -13.12 -13.14 -4.50
C TRP A 73 -13.27 -13.15 -2.97
N ASP A 74 -14.39 -12.65 -2.43
CA ASP A 74 -14.69 -12.63 -0.99
C ASP A 74 -13.56 -11.99 -0.15
N LEU A 75 -13.05 -10.85 -0.63
CA LEU A 75 -12.02 -10.07 0.05
C LEU A 75 -12.63 -9.15 1.10
N GLY A 76 -11.79 -8.61 1.99
CA GLY A 76 -12.21 -7.58 2.94
C GLY A 76 -12.76 -6.33 2.23
N ALA A 77 -13.53 -5.52 2.96
CA ALA A 77 -14.18 -4.33 2.41
C ALA A 77 -13.16 -3.31 1.86
N GLY A 78 -12.03 -3.13 2.56
CA GLY A 78 -10.93 -2.28 2.13
C GLY A 78 -10.30 -2.77 0.83
N GLU A 79 -9.89 -4.05 0.76
CA GLU A 79 -9.31 -4.63 -0.44
C GLU A 79 -10.27 -4.59 -1.63
N THR A 80 -11.54 -4.94 -1.38
CA THR A 80 -12.59 -4.91 -2.40
C THR A 80 -12.75 -3.51 -2.97
N ALA A 81 -12.82 -2.48 -2.11
CA ALA A 81 -12.96 -1.10 -2.54
C ALA A 81 -11.73 -0.60 -3.32
N VAL A 82 -10.51 -0.93 -2.88
CA VAL A 82 -9.27 -0.52 -3.57
C VAL A 82 -9.18 -1.17 -4.95
N LEU A 83 -9.39 -2.48 -5.05
CA LEU A 83 -9.30 -3.21 -6.31
C LEU A 83 -10.44 -2.83 -7.27
N SER A 84 -11.66 -2.65 -6.76
CA SER A 84 -12.79 -2.20 -7.59
C SER A 84 -12.54 -0.82 -8.18
N TYR A 85 -11.93 0.08 -7.41
CA TYR A 85 -11.57 1.40 -7.91
C TYR A 85 -10.50 1.31 -9.01
N ALA A 86 -9.40 0.59 -8.75
CA ALA A 86 -8.31 0.44 -9.72
C ALA A 86 -8.75 -0.28 -11.00
N LEU A 87 -9.64 -1.28 -10.91
CA LEU A 87 -10.19 -1.99 -12.06
C LEU A 87 -11.04 -1.06 -12.94
N ASN A 88 -11.87 -0.21 -12.34
CA ASN A 88 -12.78 0.68 -13.06
C ASN A 88 -12.14 1.98 -13.55
N HIS A 89 -10.91 2.28 -13.12
CA HIS A 89 -10.20 3.51 -13.47
C HIS A 89 -8.82 3.18 -14.01
N SER A 90 -8.70 3.12 -15.34
CA SER A 90 -7.42 2.90 -16.01
C SER A 90 -6.36 3.92 -15.58
N GLY A 91 -5.14 3.45 -15.33
CA GLY A 91 -4.02 4.29 -14.90
C GLY A 91 -3.90 4.42 -13.37
N TRP A 92 -4.80 3.81 -12.60
CA TRP A 92 -4.67 3.69 -11.16
C TRP A 92 -4.03 2.37 -10.76
N ARG A 93 -3.05 2.44 -9.85
CA ARG A 93 -2.39 1.28 -9.26
C ARG A 93 -2.91 1.05 -7.85
N ALA A 94 -3.27 -0.18 -7.54
CA ALA A 94 -3.66 -0.59 -6.20
C ALA A 94 -2.42 -0.76 -5.30
N VAL A 95 -2.46 -0.19 -4.10
CA VAL A 95 -1.42 -0.38 -3.08
C VAL A 95 -1.95 -1.31 -2.00
N ILE A 96 -1.57 -2.59 -2.06
CA ILE A 96 -2.10 -3.68 -1.21
C ILE A 96 -1.00 -4.71 -0.88
N ASP A 97 -0.94 -5.16 0.37
CA ASP A 97 -0.03 -6.23 0.81
C ASP A 97 -0.65 -7.63 0.83
N ASP A 98 -1.98 -7.74 0.86
CA ASP A 98 -2.68 -9.01 1.00
C ASP A 98 -2.45 -9.98 -0.19
N GLY A 99 -2.26 -11.25 0.14
CA GLY A 99 -1.95 -12.29 -0.83
C GLY A 99 -3.15 -12.72 -1.68
N ALA A 100 -4.36 -12.73 -1.12
CA ALA A 100 -5.58 -13.03 -1.88
C ALA A 100 -5.96 -11.87 -2.80
N ALA A 101 -5.87 -10.63 -2.32
CA ALA A 101 -6.04 -9.42 -3.12
C ALA A 101 -5.03 -9.35 -4.27
N ARG A 102 -3.77 -9.76 -4.04
CA ARG A 102 -2.76 -9.85 -5.10
C ARG A 102 -3.16 -10.83 -6.21
N ARG A 103 -3.71 -12.00 -5.85
CA ARG A 103 -4.19 -12.98 -6.84
C ARG A 103 -5.40 -12.45 -7.62
N CYS A 104 -6.31 -11.77 -6.94
CA CYS A 104 -7.44 -11.09 -7.57
C CYS A 104 -6.97 -10.04 -8.59
N ALA A 105 -6.05 -9.17 -8.18
CA ALA A 105 -5.49 -8.15 -9.05
C ALA A 105 -4.83 -8.75 -10.31
N GLN A 106 -4.06 -9.83 -10.14
CA GLN A 106 -3.44 -10.54 -11.27
C GLN A 106 -4.46 -11.15 -12.23
N ALA A 107 -5.53 -11.75 -11.70
CA ALA A 107 -6.58 -12.37 -12.52
C ALA A 107 -7.40 -11.34 -13.31
N LEU A 108 -7.51 -10.12 -12.78
CA LEU A 108 -8.28 -9.02 -13.38
C LEU A 108 -7.41 -7.97 -14.09
N ASP A 109 -6.12 -8.25 -14.27
CA ASP A 109 -5.12 -7.35 -14.89
C ASP A 109 -5.05 -5.96 -14.24
N VAL A 110 -5.28 -5.89 -12.93
CA VAL A 110 -5.17 -4.66 -12.13
C VAL A 110 -3.71 -4.46 -11.73
N GLN A 111 -3.16 -3.29 -12.05
CA GLN A 111 -1.83 -2.91 -11.60
C GLN A 111 -1.77 -2.86 -10.08
N LEU A 112 -0.79 -3.54 -9.48
CA LEU A 112 -0.66 -3.62 -8.04
C LEU A 112 0.79 -3.44 -7.59
N ILE A 113 0.97 -2.68 -6.52
CA ILE A 113 2.20 -2.57 -5.74
C ILE A 113 1.90 -2.88 -4.27
N GLY A 114 2.84 -3.47 -3.54
CA GLY A 114 2.75 -3.62 -2.09
C GLY A 114 3.74 -2.69 -1.39
N THR A 115 3.70 -2.65 -0.07
CA THR A 115 4.62 -1.86 0.78
C THR A 115 6.08 -2.13 0.45
N LEU A 116 6.46 -3.39 0.16
CA LEU A 116 7.82 -3.71 -0.31
C LEU A 116 8.18 -2.93 -1.59
N GLY A 117 7.28 -2.89 -2.57
CA GLY A 117 7.51 -2.15 -3.80
C GLY A 117 7.61 -0.64 -3.56
N VAL A 118 6.78 -0.10 -2.66
CA VAL A 118 6.84 1.32 -2.26
C VAL A 118 8.21 1.65 -1.67
N ILE A 119 8.72 0.86 -0.73
CA ILE A 119 10.03 1.11 -0.11
C ILE A 119 11.19 0.97 -1.11
N LEU A 120 11.13 -0.02 -2.00
CA LEU A 120 12.14 -0.15 -3.06
C LEU A 120 12.09 1.02 -4.04
N GLY A 121 10.89 1.51 -4.37
CA GLY A 121 10.69 2.72 -5.18
C GLY A 121 11.27 3.96 -4.51
N ALA A 122 10.97 4.15 -3.21
CA ALA A 122 11.50 5.26 -2.41
C ALA A 122 13.03 5.26 -2.40
N ARG A 123 13.64 4.08 -2.23
CA ARG A 123 15.10 3.98 -2.26
C ARG A 123 15.68 4.33 -3.62
N LYS A 124 15.06 3.86 -4.71
CA LYS A 124 15.47 4.20 -6.09
C LYS A 124 15.36 5.68 -6.40
N ALA A 125 14.41 6.37 -5.77
CA ALA A 125 14.20 7.81 -5.88
C ALA A 125 15.03 8.62 -4.87
N ASP A 126 15.96 7.98 -4.14
CA ASP A 126 16.80 8.60 -3.10
C ASP A 126 16.00 9.32 -1.97
N LEU A 127 14.74 8.93 -1.75
CA LEU A 127 13.89 9.47 -0.68
C LEU A 127 14.22 8.86 0.69
N ILE A 128 14.84 7.69 0.69
CA ILE A 128 15.33 7.01 1.90
C ILE A 128 16.77 6.54 1.70
N PRO A 129 17.60 6.51 2.76
CA PRO A 129 19.01 6.12 2.65
C PRO A 129 19.22 4.60 2.53
N SER A 130 18.29 3.79 3.06
CA SER A 130 18.36 2.33 2.97
C SER A 130 16.96 1.70 2.99
N ALA A 131 16.65 0.92 1.95
CA ALA A 131 15.44 0.11 1.91
C ALA A 131 15.48 -1.02 2.96
N ALA A 132 16.63 -1.66 3.16
CA ALA A 132 16.78 -2.75 4.11
C ALA A 132 16.47 -2.31 5.55
N SER A 133 16.98 -1.15 5.99
CA SER A 133 16.70 -0.61 7.33
C SER A 133 15.22 -0.32 7.54
N VAL A 134 14.55 0.31 6.56
CA VAL A 134 13.12 0.62 6.66
C VAL A 134 12.27 -0.65 6.65
N LEU A 135 12.60 -1.64 5.81
CA LEU A 135 11.88 -2.92 5.78
C LEU A 135 12.01 -3.70 7.10
N LYS A 136 13.15 -3.61 7.79
CA LYS A 136 13.33 -4.20 9.13
C LYS A 136 12.39 -3.55 10.14
N ALA A 137 12.35 -2.21 10.18
CA ALA A 137 11.44 -1.46 11.04
C ALA A 137 9.97 -1.78 10.73
N LEU A 138 9.60 -1.86 9.44
CA LEU A 138 8.24 -2.23 9.04
C LEU A 138 7.85 -3.63 9.50
N ARG A 139 8.78 -4.59 9.46
CA ARG A 139 8.54 -5.97 9.93
C ARG A 139 8.24 -6.02 11.42
N GLU A 140 8.93 -5.20 12.23
CA GLU A 140 8.64 -5.04 13.66
C GLU A 140 7.25 -4.43 13.92
N HIS A 141 6.74 -3.63 12.98
CA HIS A 141 5.45 -2.94 13.09
C HIS A 141 4.30 -3.62 12.32
N GLY A 142 4.48 -4.87 11.92
CA GLY A 142 3.40 -5.74 11.42
C GLY A 142 3.43 -6.06 9.93
N LEU A 143 4.43 -5.62 9.16
CA LEU A 143 4.59 -6.05 7.77
C LEU A 143 4.97 -7.54 7.72
N ARG A 144 4.04 -8.38 7.24
CA ARG A 144 4.22 -9.83 7.15
C ARG A 144 4.77 -10.24 5.78
N LEU A 145 6.10 -10.16 5.63
CA LEU A 145 6.79 -10.62 4.42
C LEU A 145 7.90 -11.61 4.76
N ASN A 146 8.00 -12.68 3.98
CA ASN A 146 9.04 -13.68 4.13
C ASN A 146 10.37 -13.15 3.54
N ASP A 147 11.49 -13.47 4.20
CA ASP A 147 12.84 -13.19 3.73
C ASP A 147 13.10 -13.69 2.30
N ALA A 148 12.47 -14.81 1.91
CA ALA A 148 12.52 -15.35 0.55
C ALA A 148 11.94 -14.40 -0.52
N VAL A 149 11.07 -13.47 -0.12
CA VAL A 149 10.54 -12.39 -0.97
C VAL A 149 11.43 -11.15 -0.87
N ILE A 150 11.80 -10.75 0.35
CA ILE A 150 12.54 -9.51 0.61
C ILE A 150 13.95 -9.56 0.01
N ARG A 151 14.71 -10.63 0.30
CA ARG A 151 16.12 -10.77 -0.08
C ARG A 151 16.36 -10.64 -1.59
N PRO A 152 15.69 -11.40 -2.47
CA PRO A 152 15.89 -11.23 -3.91
C PRO A 152 15.37 -9.88 -4.42
N ALA A 153 14.30 -9.32 -3.84
CA ALA A 153 13.75 -8.05 -4.26
C ALA A 153 14.70 -6.88 -3.95
N LEU A 154 15.28 -6.82 -2.75
CA LEU A 154 16.28 -5.83 -2.37
C LEU A 154 17.51 -5.88 -3.29
N TRP A 155 18.10 -7.07 -3.43
CA TRP A 155 19.32 -7.24 -4.23
C TRP A 155 19.10 -6.84 -5.69
N ARG A 156 18.03 -7.33 -6.32
CA ARG A 156 17.76 -7.06 -7.74
C ARG A 156 17.35 -5.61 -8.03
N THR A 157 16.76 -4.93 -7.05
CA THR A 157 16.15 -3.61 -7.27
C THR A 157 17.07 -2.47 -6.86
N VAL A 158 17.77 -2.60 -5.73
CA VAL A 158 18.57 -1.52 -5.13
C VAL A 158 19.98 -1.96 -4.70
N GLY A 159 20.35 -3.23 -4.89
CA GLY A 159 21.69 -3.74 -4.54
C GLY A 159 21.96 -3.85 -3.03
N GLU A 160 20.94 -3.69 -2.19
CA GLU A 160 21.07 -3.83 -0.73
C GLU A 160 20.99 -5.29 -0.29
N ARG A 161 21.65 -5.62 0.82
CA ARG A 161 21.63 -6.96 1.43
C ARG A 161 20.57 -7.05 2.54
N TRP A 162 20.02 -8.25 2.71
CA TRP A 162 19.07 -8.58 3.79
C TRP A 162 19.76 -9.46 4.82
N ASP A 163 20.45 -8.82 5.78
CA ASP A 163 21.19 -9.50 6.84
C ASP A 163 20.35 -9.68 8.11
#